data_AF-A0A962QUU5-F1
#
_entry.id   AF-A0A962QUU5-F1
#
_cell.length_a   1.000
_cell.length_b   1.000
_cell.length_c   1.000
_cell.angle_alpha   90.00
_cell.angle_beta   90.00
_cell.angle_gamma   90.00
#
_symmetry.space_group_name_H-M   'P 1'
#
loop_
_entity.id
_entity.type
_entity.pdbx_description
1 polymer ?
#
loop_
_entity_poly.entity_id
_entity_poly.type
_entity_poly.pdbx_seq_one_letter_code
_entity_poly.pdbx_strand_id
1 'polypeptide(L)'
;EAVVDLHNTSGSGPSFGVCTHMDRQHDALVSLFTQRLIVSDLDLGALMEISDDRVPTVTVEVGGRLDEQAHELAYEGMCRYFLADTVLDQGDTDWGLELLRDPIRLELNDNVTLTYADQPNPSYDITLKTDIEHHNFGTVPGDTLLGWATGPERSLFSALDAGGRCAVTRLVRIEDGKLYPAQPLKLFMITNNAAIAYSDCLFYAVADDGSTICS
;
A
#
# COMPACT_ATOMS: atom_id res chain seq x y z
N GLU A 1 -25.81 5.16 8.16
CA GLU A 1 -25.68 4.12 7.12
C GLU A 1 -24.19 3.92 6.89
N ALA A 2 -23.77 2.82 6.26
CA ALA A 2 -22.35 2.55 6.04
C ALA A 2 -22.16 1.82 4.71
N VAL A 3 -20.98 1.97 4.11
CA VAL A 3 -20.59 1.29 2.88
C VAL A 3 -19.28 0.54 3.14
N VAL A 4 -19.26 -0.75 2.80
CA VAL A 4 -18.05 -1.56 2.80
C VAL A 4 -17.82 -2.02 1.37
N ASP A 5 -16.67 -1.63 0.82
CA ASP A 5 -16.24 -2.00 -0.52
C ASP A 5 -15.13 -3.07 -0.42
N LEU A 6 -15.48 -4.33 -0.70
CA LEU A 6 -14.57 -5.47 -0.53
C LEU A 6 -13.83 -5.78 -1.83
N HIS A 7 -12.50 -5.80 -1.77
CA HIS A 7 -11.63 -6.08 -2.91
C HIS A 7 -10.61 -7.17 -2.58
N ASN A 8 -10.11 -7.81 -3.63
CA ASN A 8 -8.90 -8.61 -3.54
C ASN A 8 -7.73 -7.79 -4.08
N THR A 9 -6.58 -7.95 -3.43
CA THR A 9 -5.33 -7.39 -3.93
C THR A 9 -4.85 -8.17 -5.16
N SER A 10 -4.05 -7.51 -5.99
CA SER A 10 -3.46 -8.12 -7.19
C SER A 10 -2.44 -9.22 -6.89
N GLY A 11 -1.78 -9.17 -5.74
CA GLY A 11 -0.87 -10.18 -5.21
C GLY A 11 -1.36 -10.76 -3.88
N SER A 12 -0.69 -11.79 -3.38
CA SER A 12 -0.94 -12.31 -2.03
C SER A 12 -0.38 -11.34 -0.98
N GLY A 13 -1.07 -11.20 0.15
CA GLY A 13 -0.67 -10.26 1.19
C GLY A 13 -1.66 -10.21 2.36
N PRO A 14 -1.27 -9.61 3.49
CA PRO A 14 -2.19 -9.41 4.60
C PRO A 14 -3.29 -8.42 4.22
N SER A 15 -4.44 -8.55 4.86
CA SER A 15 -5.56 -7.63 4.66
C SER A 15 -5.28 -6.25 5.26
N PHE A 16 -5.99 -5.25 4.74
CA PHE A 16 -5.96 -3.88 5.23
C PHE A 16 -7.22 -3.12 4.77
N GLY A 17 -7.61 -2.12 5.56
CA GLY A 17 -8.62 -1.15 5.20
C GLY A 17 -7.98 0.08 4.55
N VAL A 18 -8.73 0.77 3.70
CA VAL A 18 -8.37 2.07 3.13
C VAL A 18 -9.55 3.02 3.31
N CYS A 19 -9.25 4.25 3.72
CA CYS A 19 -10.22 5.33 3.80
C CYS A 19 -9.53 6.68 3.55
N THR A 20 -10.32 7.67 3.13
CA THR A 20 -9.86 9.07 3.00
C THR A 20 -9.90 9.79 4.35
N HIS A 21 -10.85 9.41 5.22
CA HIS A 21 -11.04 10.01 6.53
C HIS A 21 -11.09 8.93 7.62
N MET A 22 -10.48 9.23 8.77
CA MET A 22 -10.52 8.36 9.95
C MET A 22 -11.20 9.05 11.13
N ASP A 23 -12.32 8.49 11.54
CA ASP A 23 -12.98 8.74 12.81
C ASP A 23 -13.30 7.41 13.52
N ARG A 24 -14.04 7.47 14.63
CA ARG A 24 -14.40 6.27 15.40
C ARG A 24 -15.32 5.33 14.62
N GLN A 25 -16.09 5.83 13.65
CA GLN A 25 -17.00 5.00 12.86
C GLN A 25 -16.26 4.22 11.78
N HIS A 26 -15.28 4.85 11.11
CA HIS A 26 -14.39 4.18 10.16
C HIS A 26 -13.53 3.13 10.85
N ASP A 27 -12.97 3.47 12.01
CA ASP A 27 -12.25 2.54 12.86
C ASP A 27 -13.13 1.34 13.24
N ALA A 28 -14.35 1.58 13.74
CA ALA A 28 -15.30 0.51 14.07
C ALA A 28 -15.59 -0.42 12.89
N LEU A 29 -15.80 0.16 11.70
CA LEU A 29 -16.16 -0.57 10.50
C LEU A 29 -15.00 -1.43 9.95
N VAL A 30 -13.78 -0.88 9.90
CA VAL A 30 -12.58 -1.60 9.40
C VAL A 30 -12.21 -2.75 10.34
N SER A 31 -12.31 -2.55 11.65
CA SER A 31 -11.96 -3.56 12.65
C SER A 31 -12.83 -4.81 12.62
N LEU A 32 -13.98 -4.78 11.94
CA LEU A 32 -14.74 -6.00 11.65
C LEU A 32 -13.95 -6.97 10.77
N PHE A 33 -13.04 -6.47 9.93
CA PHE A 33 -12.34 -7.23 8.91
C PHE A 33 -10.84 -7.37 9.17
N THR A 34 -10.18 -6.31 9.62
CA THR A 34 -8.71 -6.27 9.68
C THR A 34 -8.19 -5.31 10.75
N GLN A 35 -6.91 -5.44 11.09
CA GLN A 35 -6.21 -4.65 12.11
C GLN A 35 -5.27 -3.59 11.52
N ARG A 36 -5.35 -3.34 10.21
CA ARG A 36 -4.51 -2.37 9.52
C ARG A 36 -5.37 -1.40 8.74
N LEU A 37 -5.09 -0.11 8.87
CA LEU A 37 -5.80 0.95 8.17
C LEU A 37 -4.82 1.89 7.48
N ILE A 38 -5.08 2.15 6.20
CA ILE A 38 -4.40 3.14 5.40
C ILE A 38 -5.33 4.35 5.28
N VAL A 39 -4.82 5.51 5.69
CA VAL A 39 -5.53 6.79 5.56
C VAL A 39 -4.82 7.61 4.49
N SER A 40 -5.55 7.92 3.42
CA SER A 40 -4.95 8.48 2.21
C SER A 40 -5.96 9.35 1.44
N ASP A 41 -5.55 10.57 1.11
CA ASP A 41 -6.27 11.50 0.24
C ASP A 41 -5.83 11.41 -1.24
N LEU A 42 -5.19 10.30 -1.65
CA LEU A 42 -4.84 10.06 -3.04
C LEU A 42 -6.11 10.03 -3.92
N ASP A 43 -6.11 10.83 -4.99
CA ASP A 43 -7.17 10.87 -6.00
C ASP A 43 -7.01 9.65 -6.95
N LEU A 44 -7.79 8.61 -6.69
CA LEU A 44 -7.78 7.33 -7.41
C LEU A 44 -9.08 7.12 -8.21
N GLY A 45 -10.06 8.02 -8.09
CA GLY A 45 -11.42 7.83 -8.61
C GLY A 45 -12.16 6.68 -7.94
N ALA A 46 -11.83 6.38 -6.68
CA ALA A 46 -12.34 5.22 -5.94
C ALA A 46 -13.64 5.51 -5.17
N LEU A 47 -14.42 4.46 -4.87
CA LEU A 47 -15.67 4.62 -4.12
C LEU A 47 -15.45 5.24 -2.73
N MET A 48 -14.33 4.93 -2.07
CA MET A 48 -13.99 5.49 -0.75
C MET A 48 -13.85 7.02 -0.75
N GLU A 49 -13.66 7.67 -1.89
CA GLU A 49 -13.55 9.15 -1.98
C GLU A 49 -14.87 9.87 -1.71
N ILE A 50 -16.01 9.17 -1.78
CA ILE A 50 -17.32 9.74 -1.42
C ILE A 50 -17.61 9.66 0.08
N SER A 51 -16.70 9.10 0.88
CA SER A 51 -16.88 8.91 2.31
C SER A 51 -17.08 10.25 3.03
N ASP A 52 -18.05 10.30 3.94
CA ASP A 52 -18.23 11.41 4.88
C ASP A 52 -18.78 10.91 6.23
N ASP A 53 -18.85 11.80 7.23
CA ASP A 53 -19.32 11.48 8.59
C ASP A 53 -20.74 10.88 8.66
N ARG A 54 -21.56 11.03 7.61
CA ARG A 54 -22.94 10.48 7.56
C ARG A 54 -22.97 9.09 6.94
N VAL A 55 -22.02 8.79 6.06
CA VAL A 55 -21.88 7.51 5.38
C VAL A 55 -20.42 7.05 5.43
N PRO A 56 -19.97 6.54 6.59
CA PRO A 56 -18.65 5.92 6.71
C PRO A 56 -18.49 4.86 5.62
N THR A 57 -17.50 5.09 4.76
CA THR A 57 -17.19 4.24 3.62
C THR A 57 -15.75 3.76 3.76
N VAL A 58 -15.58 2.45 3.79
CA VAL A 58 -14.26 1.82 3.90
C VAL A 58 -14.09 0.84 2.75
N THR A 59 -12.92 0.90 2.12
CA THR A 59 -12.48 -0.16 1.23
C THR A 59 -11.69 -1.16 2.06
N VAL A 60 -11.99 -2.45 1.92
CA VAL A 60 -11.26 -3.51 2.60
C VAL A 60 -10.66 -4.42 1.55
N GLU A 61 -9.33 -4.43 1.52
CA GLU A 61 -8.53 -5.34 0.73
C GLU A 61 -8.32 -6.62 1.55
N VAL A 62 -8.99 -7.70 1.17
CA VAL A 62 -9.02 -8.94 1.98
C VAL A 62 -7.81 -9.86 1.73
N GLY A 63 -6.94 -9.51 0.79
CA GLY A 63 -5.80 -10.31 0.34
C GLY A 63 -5.98 -10.84 -1.09
N GLY A 64 -5.08 -11.72 -1.53
CA GLY A 64 -5.03 -12.15 -2.93
C GLY A 64 -6.21 -13.02 -3.33
N ARG A 65 -6.68 -12.90 -4.58
CA ARG A 65 -7.86 -13.64 -5.10
C ARG A 65 -7.74 -15.18 -5.07
N LEU A 66 -6.52 -15.71 -4.91
CA LEU A 66 -6.24 -17.14 -4.82
C LEU A 66 -5.96 -17.59 -3.38
N ASP A 67 -5.94 -16.66 -2.42
CA ASP A 67 -5.60 -16.93 -1.03
C ASP A 67 -6.86 -17.42 -0.30
N GLU A 68 -6.83 -18.64 0.24
CA GLU A 68 -7.95 -19.18 1.02
C GLU A 68 -8.23 -18.33 2.28
N GLN A 69 -7.18 -17.79 2.90
CA GLN A 69 -7.30 -16.86 4.03
C GLN A 69 -8.06 -15.57 3.65
N ALA A 70 -7.92 -15.09 2.41
CA ALA A 70 -8.67 -13.91 1.96
C ALA A 70 -10.17 -14.20 1.86
N HIS A 71 -10.54 -15.42 1.43
CA HIS A 71 -11.93 -15.85 1.40
C HIS A 71 -12.52 -15.97 2.82
N GLU A 72 -11.79 -16.60 3.73
CA GLU A 72 -12.21 -16.75 5.13
C GLU A 72 -12.39 -15.39 5.81
N LEU A 73 -11.43 -14.48 5.63
CA LEU A 73 -11.50 -13.12 6.18
C LEU A 73 -12.70 -12.33 5.64
N ALA A 74 -12.95 -12.38 4.33
CA ALA A 74 -14.11 -11.75 3.73
C ALA A 74 -15.42 -12.30 4.32
N TYR A 75 -15.53 -13.63 4.42
CA TYR A 75 -16.71 -14.29 4.96
C TYR A 75 -16.94 -13.95 6.44
N GLU A 76 -15.92 -14.08 7.28
CA GLU A 76 -16.02 -13.77 8.71
C GLU A 76 -16.35 -12.29 8.95
N GLY A 77 -15.69 -11.38 8.23
CA GLY A 77 -15.96 -9.95 8.33
C GLY A 77 -17.39 -9.60 7.93
N MET A 78 -17.90 -10.21 6.84
CA MET A 78 -19.32 -10.07 6.46
C MET A 78 -20.26 -10.64 7.54
N CYS A 79 -19.94 -11.79 8.13
CA CYS A 79 -20.72 -12.34 9.23
C CYS A 79 -20.74 -11.37 10.42
N ARG A 80 -19.59 -10.82 10.83
CA ARG A 80 -19.52 -9.82 11.91
C ARG A 80 -20.37 -8.58 11.57
N TYR A 81 -20.29 -8.09 10.33
CA TYR A 81 -21.07 -6.94 9.88
C TYR A 81 -22.59 -7.19 9.91
N PHE A 82 -23.07 -8.32 9.39
CA PHE A 82 -24.51 -8.61 9.32
C PHE A 82 -25.12 -9.12 10.63
N LEU A 83 -24.32 -9.66 11.54
CA LEU A 83 -24.80 -10.24 12.80
C LEU A 83 -24.64 -9.29 14.00
N ALA A 84 -23.86 -8.21 13.88
CA ALA A 84 -23.72 -7.23 14.93
C ALA A 84 -24.98 -6.35 15.05
N ASP A 85 -25.40 -6.08 16.29
CA ASP A 85 -26.48 -5.13 16.58
C ASP A 85 -26.09 -3.68 16.18
N THR A 86 -24.80 -3.36 16.22
CA THR A 86 -24.25 -2.04 15.86
C THR A 86 -22.85 -2.22 15.29
N VAL A 87 -22.61 -1.67 14.09
CA VAL A 87 -21.35 -1.81 13.33
C VAL A 87 -20.46 -0.57 13.34
N LEU A 88 -21.00 0.58 13.77
CA LEU A 88 -20.30 1.86 13.83
C LEU A 88 -19.88 2.23 15.26
N ASP A 89 -19.83 1.23 16.15
CA ASP A 89 -19.40 1.39 17.54
C ASP A 89 -18.52 0.19 17.93
N GLN A 90 -17.26 0.48 18.23
CA GLN A 90 -16.28 -0.51 18.68
C GLN A 90 -16.33 -0.73 20.21
N GLY A 91 -17.16 0.02 20.93
CA GLY A 91 -17.22 0.02 22.40
C GLY A 91 -15.93 0.54 23.04
N ASP A 92 -15.60 0.04 24.23
CA ASP A 92 -14.39 0.41 24.99
C ASP A 92 -13.14 -0.38 24.56
N THR A 93 -13.23 -1.21 23.51
CA THR A 93 -12.13 -2.07 23.08
C THR A 93 -11.33 -1.37 21.99
N ASP A 94 -10.17 -0.81 22.35
CA ASP A 94 -9.18 -0.35 21.38
C ASP A 94 -8.39 -1.56 20.89
N TRP A 95 -8.72 -2.04 19.69
CA TRP A 95 -8.02 -3.16 19.06
C TRP A 95 -6.63 -2.78 18.53
N GLY A 96 -6.24 -1.50 18.60
CA GLY A 96 -4.92 -1.02 18.23
C GLY A 96 -4.66 -1.18 16.73
N LEU A 97 -5.45 -0.49 15.90
CA LEU A 97 -5.22 -0.48 14.45
C LEU A 97 -3.81 0.02 14.14
N GLU A 98 -3.10 -0.75 13.33
CA GLU A 98 -1.89 -0.28 12.68
C GLU A 98 -2.26 0.75 11.62
N LEU A 99 -1.88 2.00 11.86
CA LEU A 99 -2.25 3.12 11.02
C LEU A 99 -1.10 3.53 10.09
N LEU A 100 -1.36 3.57 8.79
CA LEU A 100 -0.43 4.04 7.76
C LEU A 100 -1.01 5.32 7.14
N ARG A 101 -0.30 6.45 7.26
CA ARG A 101 -0.81 7.77 6.85
C ARG A 101 -0.10 8.30 5.62
N ASP A 102 -0.89 8.88 4.73
CA ASP A 102 -0.46 9.64 3.54
C ASP A 102 0.63 8.91 2.73
N PRO A 103 0.35 7.68 2.27
CA PRO A 103 1.34 6.91 1.55
C PRO A 103 1.73 7.56 0.23
N ILE A 104 3.01 7.45 -0.09
CA ILE A 104 3.58 7.95 -1.33
C ILE A 104 3.65 6.81 -2.34
N ARG A 105 3.10 7.02 -3.53
CA ARG A 105 3.21 6.10 -4.67
C ARG A 105 4.56 6.30 -5.37
N LEU A 106 5.30 5.21 -5.57
CA LEU A 106 6.48 5.21 -6.43
C LEU A 106 6.11 4.63 -7.80
N GLU A 107 6.14 5.47 -8.82
CA GLU A 107 5.74 5.14 -10.19
C GLU A 107 6.97 5.15 -11.12
N LEU A 108 6.87 4.47 -12.26
CA LEU A 108 7.89 4.55 -13.31
C LEU A 108 7.68 5.83 -14.13
N ASN A 109 8.77 6.50 -14.48
CA ASN A 109 8.70 7.54 -15.51
C ASN A 109 8.42 6.92 -16.90
N ASP A 110 7.88 7.74 -17.81
CA ASP A 110 7.64 7.33 -19.20
C ASP A 110 8.90 6.77 -19.87
N ASN A 111 8.71 5.68 -20.63
CA ASN A 111 9.75 4.98 -21.40
C ASN A 111 10.86 4.31 -20.58
N VAL A 112 10.73 4.25 -19.25
CA VAL A 112 11.61 3.44 -18.40
C VAL A 112 11.21 1.98 -18.56
N THR A 113 12.19 1.08 -18.67
CA THR A 113 11.97 -0.36 -18.78
C THR A 113 12.29 -1.09 -17.49
N LEU A 114 11.39 -1.99 -17.07
CA LEU A 114 11.44 -2.78 -15.85
C LEU A 114 11.35 -4.29 -16.15
N THR A 115 12.16 -5.07 -15.43
CA THR A 115 12.02 -6.53 -15.34
C THR A 115 12.23 -7.03 -13.90
N TYR A 116 11.88 -8.29 -13.66
CA TYR A 116 12.11 -8.96 -12.37
C TYR A 116 13.07 -10.13 -12.58
N ALA A 117 14.19 -10.13 -11.85
CA ALA A 117 15.20 -11.19 -11.90
C ALA A 117 16.10 -11.19 -10.65
N ASP A 118 16.81 -12.29 -10.41
CA ASP A 118 17.73 -12.42 -9.26
C ASP A 118 19.13 -11.84 -9.53
N GLN A 119 19.34 -11.24 -10.71
CA GLN A 119 20.59 -10.62 -11.16
C GLN A 119 20.25 -9.41 -12.07
N PRO A 120 21.12 -8.39 -12.16
CA PRO A 120 20.88 -7.23 -13.03
C PRO A 120 20.76 -7.65 -14.50
N ASN A 121 19.78 -7.10 -15.20
CA ASN A 121 19.59 -7.32 -16.64
C ASN A 121 19.91 -6.04 -17.42
N PRO A 122 21.01 -5.99 -18.20
CA PRO A 122 21.43 -4.78 -18.90
C PRO A 122 20.51 -4.37 -20.06
N SER A 123 19.53 -5.21 -20.44
CA SER A 123 18.51 -4.89 -21.44
C SER A 123 17.36 -4.05 -20.88
N TYR A 124 17.34 -3.80 -19.57
CA TYR A 124 16.31 -3.03 -18.88
C TYR A 124 16.94 -1.93 -18.04
N ASP A 125 16.22 -0.83 -17.85
CA ASP A 125 16.68 0.29 -17.02
C ASP A 125 16.63 -0.06 -15.53
N ILE A 126 15.65 -0.88 -15.14
CA ILE A 126 15.46 -1.36 -13.77
C ILE A 126 15.28 -2.88 -13.78
N THR A 127 15.96 -3.54 -12.84
CA THR A 127 15.71 -4.94 -12.51
C THR A 127 15.38 -5.06 -11.03
N LEU A 128 14.15 -5.38 -10.67
CA LEU A 128 13.76 -5.65 -9.28
C LEU A 128 13.93 -7.13 -8.97
N LYS A 129 14.13 -7.46 -7.69
CA LYS A 129 14.22 -8.86 -7.28
C LYS A 129 12.87 -9.58 -7.47
N THR A 130 12.93 -10.87 -7.81
CA THR A 130 11.72 -11.68 -8.03
C THR A 130 10.86 -11.88 -6.77
N ASP A 131 11.50 -11.83 -5.61
CA ASP A 131 10.92 -12.00 -4.28
C ASP A 131 10.53 -10.66 -3.61
N ILE A 132 10.47 -9.55 -4.37
CA ILE A 132 10.25 -8.21 -3.80
C ILE A 132 8.91 -8.08 -3.05
N GLU A 133 7.90 -8.87 -3.43
CA GLU A 133 6.57 -8.88 -2.78
C GLU A 133 6.62 -9.37 -1.32
N HIS A 134 7.67 -10.11 -0.91
CA HIS A 134 7.84 -10.54 0.49
C HIS A 134 8.05 -9.36 1.45
N HIS A 135 8.35 -8.17 0.94
CA HIS A 135 8.48 -6.96 1.74
C HIS A 135 7.14 -6.27 2.04
N ASN A 136 6.03 -6.74 1.46
CA ASN A 136 4.71 -6.16 1.70
C ASN A 136 4.36 -6.15 3.20
N PHE A 137 4.02 -4.96 3.72
CA PHE A 137 3.65 -4.65 5.11
C PHE A 137 4.74 -4.91 6.17
N GLY A 138 5.94 -5.32 5.75
CA GLY A 138 7.12 -5.39 6.59
C GLY A 138 7.85 -4.05 6.64
N THR A 139 8.64 -3.84 7.70
CA THR A 139 9.66 -2.79 7.69
C THR A 139 10.80 -3.24 6.78
N VAL A 140 11.17 -2.37 5.83
CA VAL A 140 12.26 -2.56 4.88
C VAL A 140 13.42 -1.66 5.29
N PRO A 141 14.49 -2.23 5.87
CA PRO A 141 15.69 -1.48 6.23
C PRO A 141 16.34 -0.77 5.05
N GLY A 142 17.00 0.36 5.31
CA GLY A 142 17.68 1.15 4.28
C GLY A 142 18.80 0.41 3.54
N ASP A 143 19.34 -0.68 4.07
CA ASP A 143 20.37 -1.52 3.45
C ASP A 143 19.79 -2.72 2.67
N THR A 144 18.46 -2.85 2.61
CA THR A 144 17.79 -3.90 1.85
C THR A 144 17.93 -3.66 0.35
N LEU A 145 18.58 -4.59 -0.35
CA LEU A 145 18.67 -4.56 -1.80
C LEU A 145 17.28 -4.83 -2.41
N LEU A 146 16.72 -3.86 -3.13
CA LEU A 146 15.46 -4.03 -3.86
C LEU A 146 15.70 -4.54 -5.28
N GLY A 147 16.86 -4.17 -5.86
CA GLY A 147 17.19 -4.48 -7.23
C GLY A 147 18.37 -3.67 -7.77
N TRP A 148 18.35 -3.40 -9.07
CA TRP A 148 19.40 -2.70 -9.80
C TRP A 148 18.79 -1.69 -10.77
N ALA A 149 19.54 -0.63 -11.08
CA ALA A 149 19.08 0.47 -11.91
C ALA A 149 20.23 1.14 -12.67
N THR A 150 19.97 1.64 -13.89
CA THR A 150 21.00 2.14 -14.83
C THR A 150 21.16 3.66 -14.88
N GLY A 151 20.59 4.42 -13.93
CA GLY A 151 20.62 5.88 -13.92
C GLY A 151 20.26 6.49 -12.58
N PRO A 152 20.20 7.84 -12.48
CA PRO A 152 19.76 8.52 -11.27
C PRO A 152 18.28 8.25 -11.00
N GLU A 153 17.89 8.15 -9.73
CA GLU A 153 16.54 7.73 -9.32
C GLU A 153 15.43 8.63 -9.91
N ARG A 154 15.66 9.95 -10.02
CA ARG A 154 14.66 10.89 -10.56
C ARG A 154 14.46 10.80 -12.07
N SER A 155 15.37 10.17 -12.82
CA SER A 155 15.11 9.88 -14.23
C SER A 155 14.32 8.59 -14.41
N LEU A 156 14.31 7.71 -13.40
CA LEU A 156 13.69 6.40 -13.46
C LEU A 156 12.30 6.38 -12.82
N PHE A 157 12.10 7.17 -11.77
CA PHE A 157 10.90 7.14 -10.96
C PHE A 157 10.26 8.53 -10.80
N SER A 158 8.95 8.52 -10.57
CA SER A 158 8.17 9.64 -10.06
C SER A 158 7.52 9.27 -8.73
N ALA A 159 7.44 10.23 -7.83
CA ALA A 159 6.75 10.10 -6.55
C ALA A 159 6.44 11.50 -6.03
N LEU A 160 5.21 11.72 -5.58
CA LEU A 160 4.73 12.99 -5.03
C LEU A 160 4.24 12.77 -3.61
N ASP A 161 4.65 13.63 -2.67
CA ASP A 161 4.04 13.67 -1.35
C ASP A 161 2.64 14.31 -1.38
N ALA A 162 1.95 14.30 -0.23
CA ALA A 162 0.63 14.91 -0.08
C ALA A 162 0.60 16.42 -0.44
N GLY A 163 1.74 17.10 -0.46
CA GLY A 163 1.88 18.50 -0.89
C GLY A 163 2.21 18.67 -2.38
N GLY A 164 2.25 17.59 -3.16
CA GLY A 164 2.61 17.60 -4.57
C GLY A 164 4.11 17.81 -4.84
N ARG A 165 4.98 17.59 -3.85
CA ARG A 165 6.43 17.77 -3.98
C ARG A 165 7.10 16.44 -4.32
N CYS A 166 8.16 16.49 -5.14
CA CYS A 166 8.89 15.29 -5.53
C CYS A 166 9.53 14.61 -4.30
N ALA A 167 9.13 13.36 -4.06
CA ALA A 167 9.54 12.56 -2.91
C ALA A 167 10.44 11.37 -3.28
N VAL A 168 10.84 11.21 -4.55
CA VAL A 168 11.62 10.05 -5.04
C VAL A 168 12.85 9.78 -4.17
N THR A 169 13.64 10.82 -3.87
CA THR A 169 14.88 10.71 -3.07
C THR A 169 14.63 10.46 -1.57
N ARG A 170 13.37 10.50 -1.11
CA ARG A 170 12.97 10.07 0.23
C ARG A 170 12.56 8.60 0.25
N LEU A 171 12.24 8.02 -0.90
CA LEU A 171 11.83 6.63 -1.00
C LEU A 171 13.00 5.73 -1.40
N VAL A 172 13.74 6.11 -2.43
CA VAL A 172 14.78 5.27 -3.01
C VAL A 172 16.08 6.03 -3.24
N ARG A 173 17.18 5.28 -3.21
CA ARG A 173 18.53 5.73 -3.55
C ARG A 173 19.21 4.68 -4.40
N ILE A 174 20.10 5.11 -5.27
CA ILE A 174 20.88 4.22 -6.14
C ILE A 174 22.37 4.41 -5.83
N GLU A 175 23.04 3.32 -5.44
CA GLU A 175 24.47 3.30 -5.12
C GLU A 175 25.13 2.16 -5.89
N ASP A 176 26.19 2.48 -6.66
CA ASP A 176 26.91 1.51 -7.49
C ASP A 176 25.98 0.64 -8.37
N GLY A 177 24.93 1.24 -8.93
CA GLY A 177 23.93 0.58 -9.78
C GLY A 177 22.94 -0.31 -9.03
N LYS A 178 22.95 -0.30 -7.70
CA LYS A 178 22.01 -1.04 -6.84
C LYS A 178 20.97 -0.11 -6.25
N LEU A 179 19.71 -0.55 -6.28
CA LEU A 179 18.55 0.18 -5.78
C LEU A 179 18.25 -0.24 -4.34
N TYR A 180 18.13 0.76 -3.47
CA TYR A 180 17.86 0.60 -2.04
C TYR A 180 16.77 1.59 -1.58
N PRO A 181 16.09 1.33 -0.44
CA PRO A 181 15.34 2.36 0.24
C PRO A 181 16.27 3.50 0.68
N ALA A 182 15.80 4.74 0.57
CA ALA A 182 16.56 5.91 1.03
C ALA A 182 16.63 6.00 2.57
N GLN A 183 15.70 5.35 3.26
CA GLN A 183 15.55 5.27 4.72
C GLN A 183 14.77 3.98 5.07
N PRO A 184 14.64 3.58 6.34
CA PRO A 184 13.69 2.55 6.72
C PRO A 184 12.26 2.94 6.29
N LEU A 185 11.58 2.05 5.59
CA LEU A 185 10.23 2.30 5.06
C LEU A 185 9.32 1.13 5.37
N LYS A 186 8.02 1.38 5.42
CA LYS A 186 7.02 0.33 5.27
C LYS A 186 6.49 0.37 3.85
N LEU A 187 6.73 -0.71 3.11
CA LEU A 187 6.31 -0.84 1.73
C LEU A 187 5.09 -1.76 1.66
N PHE A 188 4.14 -1.44 0.79
CA PHE A 188 2.97 -2.27 0.59
C PHE A 188 2.39 -2.14 -0.82
N MET A 189 1.55 -3.10 -1.18
CA MET A 189 1.07 -3.32 -2.55
C MET A 189 2.21 -3.35 -3.58
N ILE A 190 3.37 -3.86 -3.17
CA ILE A 190 4.47 -4.17 -4.08
C ILE A 190 3.98 -5.25 -5.05
N THR A 191 4.23 -5.05 -6.34
CA THR A 191 3.93 -6.02 -7.38
C THR A 191 5.21 -6.63 -7.95
N ASN A 192 5.17 -7.92 -8.33
CA ASN A 192 6.17 -8.55 -9.21
C ASN A 192 5.69 -8.63 -10.68
N ASN A 193 4.55 -8.02 -10.99
CA ASN A 193 3.98 -7.99 -12.33
C ASN A 193 4.34 -6.67 -13.02
N ALA A 194 5.20 -6.75 -14.03
CA ALA A 194 5.65 -5.56 -14.77
C ALA A 194 4.48 -4.77 -15.38
N ALA A 195 3.42 -5.44 -15.86
CA ALA A 195 2.28 -4.75 -16.44
C ALA A 195 1.57 -3.84 -15.42
N ILE A 196 1.43 -4.30 -14.17
CA ILE A 196 0.83 -3.50 -13.07
C ILE A 196 1.76 -2.33 -12.72
N ALA A 197 3.07 -2.59 -12.61
CA ALA A 197 4.06 -1.56 -12.30
C ALA A 197 4.09 -0.43 -13.37
N TYR A 198 3.83 -0.75 -14.63
CA TYR A 198 3.74 0.25 -15.70
C TYR A 198 2.42 1.04 -15.69
N SER A 199 1.30 0.39 -15.36
CA SER A 199 -0.03 1.02 -15.44
C SER A 199 -0.46 1.75 -14.17
N ASP A 200 0.14 1.40 -13.03
CA ASP A 200 -0.20 1.95 -11.71
C ASP A 200 1.07 2.42 -10.99
N CYS A 201 1.71 1.57 -10.18
CA CYS A 201 2.91 1.92 -9.43
C CYS A 201 3.72 0.66 -9.06
N LEU A 202 4.96 0.86 -8.63
CA LEU A 202 5.81 -0.22 -8.11
C LEU A 202 5.34 -0.67 -6.73
N PHE A 203 5.09 0.32 -5.87
CA PHE A 203 4.65 0.15 -4.49
C PHE A 203 4.22 1.49 -3.89
N TYR A 204 3.56 1.37 -2.74
CA TYR A 204 3.27 2.48 -1.83
C TYR A 204 4.25 2.44 -0.66
N ALA A 205 4.57 3.61 -0.11
CA ALA A 205 5.51 3.75 0.99
C ALA A 205 5.04 4.75 2.05
N VAL A 206 5.25 4.41 3.31
CA VAL A 206 5.20 5.31 4.48
C VAL A 206 6.49 5.16 5.30
N ALA A 207 6.69 6.02 6.29
CA ALA A 207 7.77 5.82 7.25
C ALA A 207 7.61 4.46 7.96
N ASP A 208 8.69 3.89 8.50
CA ASP A 208 8.64 2.55 9.09
C ASP A 208 7.68 2.43 10.31
N ASP A 209 7.43 3.54 10.99
CA ASP A 209 6.45 3.69 12.06
C ASP A 209 5.00 3.97 11.58
N GLY A 210 4.76 4.02 10.26
CA GLY A 210 3.46 4.27 9.66
C GLY A 210 3.12 5.75 9.45
N SER A 211 4.00 6.68 9.86
CA SER A 211 3.77 8.12 9.69
C SER A 211 4.07 8.63 8.28
N THR A 212 3.54 9.82 7.98
CA THR A 212 3.74 10.54 6.71
C THR A 212 5.21 10.86 6.46
N ILE A 213 5.68 10.61 5.23
CA ILE A 213 7.03 10.99 4.80
C ILE A 213 7.01 12.46 4.33
N CYS A 214 7.61 13.36 5.10
CA CYS A 214 7.69 14.78 4.73
C CYS A 214 8.87 15.06 3.77
N SER A 215 8.58 15.61 2.58
CA SER A 215 9.61 16.14 1.66
C SER A 215 10.29 17.39 2.17
#